data_AF-A0A565CHC0-F1
#
_entry.id   AF-A0A565CHC0-F1
#
_cell.length_a   1.000
_cell.length_b   1.000
_cell.length_c   1.000
_cell.angle_alpha   90.00
_cell.angle_beta   90.00
_cell.angle_gamma   90.00
#
_symmetry.space_group_name_H-M   'P 1'
#
loop_
_entity.id
_entity.type
_entity.pdbx_description
1 polymer ?
#
loop_
_entity_poly.entity_id
_entity_poly.type
_entity_poly.pdbx_seq_one_letter_code
_entity_poly.pdbx_strand_id
1 'polypeptide(L)'
;MIYSVRDRKFYLNRVGDEKYDGPVDLIDTSSGLPQVSLYQGFPFSDIPKSILEQLSRGIKSQHIVESPSGDSFVVYWLDEYVNREEFEASRAKEPPYQSSIKIKPRGFVVFRQDPEQKITSYTRDIGDLCIFLGCNEAFCVSATEYPGLKPNSIYFTDLQTGFGFYQLSSNTVHDVINPPPFSCCYDWLAPLQ
;
A
#
# COMPACT_ATOMS: atom_id res chain seq x y z
N MET A 1 -8.98 8.06 1.77
CA MET A 1 -10.36 7.52 1.78
C MET A 1 -10.38 6.40 0.76
N ILE A 2 -11.11 5.32 1.02
CA ILE A 2 -11.27 4.23 0.05
C ILE A 2 -12.76 3.96 -0.15
N TYR A 3 -13.18 3.52 -1.33
CA TYR A 3 -14.53 2.98 -1.54
C TYR A 3 -14.50 1.45 -1.49
N SER A 4 -15.27 0.85 -0.58
CA SER A 4 -15.47 -0.60 -0.56
C SER A 4 -16.65 -0.97 -1.43
N VAL A 5 -16.39 -1.75 -2.48
CA VAL A 5 -17.44 -2.28 -3.36
C VAL A 5 -18.25 -3.34 -2.61
N ARG A 6 -17.56 -4.16 -1.81
CA ARG A 6 -18.19 -5.18 -0.94
C ARG A 6 -19.23 -4.56 -0.01
N ASP A 7 -18.88 -3.47 0.66
CA ASP A 7 -19.71 -2.86 1.70
C ASP A 7 -20.55 -1.68 1.18
N ARG A 8 -20.37 -1.28 -0.09
CA ARG A 8 -21.04 -0.17 -0.78
C ARG A 8 -20.93 1.17 -0.05
N LYS A 9 -19.78 1.44 0.56
CA LYS A 9 -19.54 2.64 1.38
C LYS A 9 -18.09 3.10 1.34
N PHE A 10 -17.88 4.35 1.74
CA PHE A 10 -16.53 4.90 1.88
C PHE A 10 -15.97 4.62 3.25
N TYR A 11 -14.70 4.24 3.29
CA TYR A 11 -13.93 4.14 4.51
C TYR A 11 -12.89 5.27 4.60
N LEU A 12 -12.88 5.98 5.72
CA LEU A 12 -11.77 6.85 6.09
C LEU A 12 -10.71 6.03 6.82
N ASN A 13 -9.47 6.14 6.35
CA ASN A 13 -8.34 5.52 7.03
C ASN A 13 -8.18 6.20 8.40
N ARG A 14 -8.00 5.39 9.44
CA ARG A 14 -7.83 5.87 10.79
C ARG A 14 -6.38 6.31 10.97
N VAL A 15 -6.17 7.60 11.13
CA VAL A 15 -4.83 8.17 11.41
C VAL A 15 -4.66 8.24 12.92
N GLY A 16 -3.99 7.24 13.52
CA GLY A 16 -3.58 7.26 14.93
C GLY A 16 -3.64 5.91 15.66
N ASP A 17 -2.64 5.65 16.51
CA ASP A 17 -2.50 4.43 17.34
C ASP A 17 -3.40 4.41 18.58
N GLU A 18 -4.06 5.53 18.92
CA GLU A 18 -4.91 5.63 20.10
C GLU A 18 -6.20 4.83 19.93
N LYS A 19 -7.03 4.68 20.97
CA LYS A 19 -8.35 4.02 20.84
C LYS A 19 -9.41 5.09 20.53
N TYR A 20 -10.19 4.92 19.46
CA TYR A 20 -11.28 5.84 19.11
C TYR A 20 -12.58 5.21 19.58
N ASP A 21 -13.17 5.80 20.61
CA ASP A 21 -14.44 5.36 21.19
C ASP A 21 -15.65 6.12 20.60
N GLY A 22 -15.44 6.89 19.52
CA GLY A 22 -16.50 7.66 18.85
C GLY A 22 -17.29 6.85 17.80
N PRO A 23 -18.24 7.51 17.12
CA PRO A 23 -19.08 6.85 16.12
C PRO A 23 -18.27 6.37 14.91
N VAL A 24 -18.43 5.09 14.57
CA VAL A 24 -17.79 4.49 13.38
C VAL A 24 -18.45 4.98 12.10
N ASP A 25 -19.77 5.16 12.11
CA ASP A 25 -20.51 5.71 10.98
C ASP A 25 -20.58 7.24 11.11
N LEU A 26 -19.91 7.93 10.19
CA LEU A 26 -19.71 9.38 10.24
C LEU A 26 -20.78 10.14 9.47
N ILE A 27 -21.31 9.55 8.40
CA ILE A 27 -22.38 10.13 7.58
C ILE A 27 -23.51 9.12 7.47
N ASP A 28 -24.71 9.55 7.88
CA ASP A 28 -25.94 8.79 7.72
C ASP A 28 -26.50 8.91 6.29
N THR A 29 -26.93 7.77 5.76
CA THR A 29 -27.48 7.57 4.41
C THR A 29 -28.82 8.27 4.18
N SER A 30 -29.44 8.83 5.22
CA SER A 30 -30.67 9.64 5.14
C SER A 30 -30.54 10.87 4.21
N SER A 31 -29.32 11.25 3.84
CA SER A 31 -29.00 12.32 2.89
C SER A 31 -28.98 11.90 1.41
N GLY A 32 -29.12 10.61 1.09
CA GLY A 32 -28.95 10.08 -0.27
C GLY A 32 -27.49 9.94 -0.73
N LEU A 33 -26.53 10.28 0.13
CA LEU A 33 -25.11 10.04 -0.09
C LEU A 33 -24.72 8.61 0.35
N PRO A 34 -23.71 8.00 -0.29
CA PRO A 34 -23.14 6.74 0.20
C PRO A 34 -22.63 6.90 1.63
N GLN A 35 -22.81 5.85 2.44
CA GLN A 35 -22.34 5.87 3.84
C GLN A 35 -20.83 6.14 3.89
N VAL A 36 -20.40 6.89 4.90
CA VAL A 36 -18.98 7.07 5.21
C VAL A 36 -18.73 6.55 6.62
N SER A 37 -17.86 5.55 6.74
CA SER A 37 -17.48 4.96 8.02
C SER A 37 -15.97 5.10 8.23
N LEU A 38 -15.52 5.05 9.48
CA LEU A 38 -14.12 4.81 9.80
C LEU A 38 -13.76 3.37 9.46
N TYR A 39 -12.60 3.16 8.83
CA TYR A 39 -12.09 1.82 8.64
C TYR A 39 -11.76 1.18 9.99
N GLN A 40 -12.42 0.06 10.29
CA GLN A 40 -12.16 -0.72 11.50
C GLN A 40 -11.37 -1.97 11.13
N GLY A 41 -10.08 -1.95 11.45
CA GLY A 41 -9.24 -3.14 11.33
C GLY A 41 -9.67 -4.22 12.33
N PHE A 42 -9.63 -5.48 11.91
CA PHE A 42 -9.71 -6.60 12.86
C PHE A 42 -8.43 -6.69 13.69
N PRO A 43 -8.49 -7.20 14.93
CA PRO A 43 -7.31 -7.42 15.74
C PRO A 43 -6.30 -8.30 14.99
N PHE A 44 -5.03 -7.96 15.12
CA PHE A 44 -3.98 -8.79 14.55
C PHE A 44 -3.92 -10.13 15.27
N SER A 45 -3.84 -11.23 14.51
CA SER A 45 -3.42 -12.52 15.04
C SER A 45 -1.95 -12.49 15.45
N ASP A 46 -1.39 -13.60 15.91
CA ASP A 46 0.03 -13.69 16.29
C ASP A 46 0.96 -13.17 15.17
N ILE A 47 1.49 -11.95 15.35
CA ILE A 47 2.45 -11.35 14.43
C ILE A 47 3.84 -11.88 14.79
N PRO A 48 4.60 -12.45 13.82
CA PRO A 48 5.97 -12.87 14.08
C PRO A 48 6.83 -11.71 14.62
N LYS A 49 7.69 -11.98 15.61
CA LYS A 49 8.55 -10.95 16.23
C LYS A 49 9.40 -10.18 15.21
N SER A 50 9.92 -10.88 14.20
CA SER A 50 10.71 -10.26 13.13
C SER A 50 9.91 -9.28 12.27
N ILE A 51 8.58 -9.44 12.18
CA ILE A 51 7.69 -8.49 11.51
C ILE A 51 7.40 -7.30 12.41
N LEU A 52 7.20 -7.51 13.71
CA LEU A 52 7.06 -6.41 14.69
C LEU A 52 8.31 -5.52 14.71
N GLU A 53 9.50 -6.12 14.71
CA GLU A 53 10.79 -5.41 14.61
C GLU A 53 10.95 -4.66 13.28
N GLN A 54 10.38 -5.19 12.19
CA GLN A 54 10.33 -4.46 10.92
C GLN A 54 9.39 -3.26 11.02
N LEU A 55 8.18 -3.43 11.56
CA LEU A 55 7.19 -2.35 11.69
C LEU A 55 7.61 -1.24 12.67
N SER A 56 8.51 -1.51 13.61
CA SER A 56 9.03 -0.52 14.56
C SER A 56 10.20 0.31 14.02
N ARG A 57 10.80 -0.09 12.89
CA ARG A 57 12.02 0.53 12.35
C ARG A 57 11.74 1.39 11.12
N GLY A 58 12.31 2.59 11.11
CA GLY A 58 12.34 3.45 9.92
C GLY A 58 11.04 4.19 9.66
N ILE A 59 10.87 4.65 8.43
CA ILE A 59 9.68 5.38 7.97
C ILE A 59 8.69 4.33 7.47
N LYS A 60 7.40 4.52 7.75
CA LYS A 60 6.35 3.65 7.23
C LYS A 60 5.11 4.43 6.83
N SER A 61 4.43 3.96 5.79
CA SER A 61 3.09 4.37 5.43
C SER A 61 2.15 3.17 5.43
N GLN A 62 0.89 3.40 5.85
CA GLN A 62 -0.14 2.37 5.90
C GLN A 62 -1.16 2.61 4.79
N HIS A 63 -1.42 1.56 4.02
CA HIS A 63 -2.40 1.52 2.96
C HIS A 63 -3.44 0.44 3.24
N ILE A 64 -4.69 0.70 2.88
CA ILE A 64 -5.77 -0.28 2.97
C ILE A 64 -6.27 -0.49 1.54
N VAL A 65 -6.42 -1.76 1.15
CA VAL A 65 -6.75 -2.14 -0.22
C VAL A 65 -7.80 -3.25 -0.22
N GLU A 66 -8.81 -3.14 -1.07
CA GLU A 66 -9.78 -4.21 -1.34
C GLU A 66 -9.44 -4.85 -2.68
N SER A 67 -9.42 -6.19 -2.74
CA SER A 67 -9.26 -6.93 -3.99
C SER A 67 -10.56 -6.99 -4.79
N PRO A 68 -10.49 -7.33 -6.09
CA PRO A 68 -11.69 -7.60 -6.89
C PRO A 68 -12.57 -8.73 -6.33
N SER A 69 -11.98 -9.67 -5.57
CA SER A 69 -12.69 -10.75 -4.87
C SER A 69 -13.34 -10.32 -3.55
N GLY A 70 -13.12 -9.07 -3.09
CA GLY A 70 -13.65 -8.56 -1.83
C GLY A 70 -12.77 -8.84 -0.60
N ASP A 71 -11.57 -9.37 -0.79
CA ASP A 71 -10.57 -9.53 0.28
C ASP A 71 -10.02 -8.16 0.68
N SER A 72 -9.84 -7.91 1.97
CA SER A 72 -9.27 -6.66 2.47
C SER A 72 -7.84 -6.87 2.97
N PHE A 73 -6.94 -6.00 2.55
CA PHE A 73 -5.53 -6.02 2.90
C PHE A 73 -5.12 -4.72 3.59
N VAL A 74 -4.26 -4.86 4.62
CA VAL A 74 -3.53 -3.74 5.22
C VAL A 74 -2.06 -3.91 4.82
N VAL A 75 -1.53 -2.93 4.10
CA VAL A 75 -0.16 -2.96 3.58
C VAL A 75 0.65 -1.85 4.24
N TYR A 76 1.73 -2.23 4.90
CA TYR A 76 2.74 -1.30 5.38
C TYR A 76 3.87 -1.24 4.37
N TRP A 77 4.09 -0.06 3.80
CA TRP A 77 5.26 0.27 3.01
C TRP A 77 6.34 0.78 3.97
N LEU A 78 7.48 0.10 4.03
CA LEU A 78 8.61 0.42 4.90
C LEU A 78 9.75 1.04 4.08
N ASP A 79 10.17 2.23 4.48
CA ASP A 79 11.24 2.99 3.85
C ASP A 79 12.42 3.21 4.80
N GLU A 80 13.60 3.39 4.23
CA GLU A 80 14.81 3.77 4.94
C GLU A 80 15.58 4.86 4.21
N TYR A 81 16.31 5.68 4.97
CA TYR A 81 17.18 6.69 4.40
C TYR A 81 18.31 6.03 3.61
N VAL A 82 18.56 6.57 2.43
CA VAL A 82 19.73 6.21 1.63
C VAL A 82 20.98 6.73 2.35
N ASN A 83 22.03 5.91 2.43
CA ASN A 83 23.29 6.35 3.03
C ASN A 83 23.98 7.43 2.16
N ARG A 84 24.97 8.10 2.73
CA ARG A 84 25.65 9.22 2.07
C ARG A 84 26.30 8.82 0.74
N GLU A 85 26.88 7.62 0.66
CA GLU A 85 27.58 7.12 -0.52
C GLU A 85 26.62 6.86 -1.68
N GLU A 86 25.50 6.16 -1.43
CA GLU A 86 24.44 5.92 -2.42
C GLU A 86 23.76 7.22 -2.85
N PHE A 87 23.59 8.16 -1.92
CA PHE A 87 23.05 9.48 -2.21
C PHE A 87 23.97 10.30 -3.13
N GLU A 88 25.28 10.28 -2.87
CA GLU A 88 26.28 10.97 -3.71
C GLU A 88 26.38 10.32 -5.10
N ALA A 89 26.34 8.99 -5.20
CA ALA A 89 26.38 8.25 -6.47
C ALA A 89 25.16 8.54 -7.38
N SER A 90 23.99 8.80 -6.80
CA SER A 90 22.75 9.06 -7.54
C SER A 90 22.62 10.50 -8.03
N ARG A 91 23.27 11.49 -7.39
CA ARG A 91 23.30 12.90 -7.85
C ARG A 91 23.93 13.08 -9.24
N ALA A 92 24.83 12.17 -9.64
CA ALA A 92 25.48 12.22 -10.95
C ALA A 92 24.56 11.88 -12.13
N LYS A 93 23.34 11.37 -11.87
CA LYS A 93 22.43 10.80 -12.88
C LYS A 93 21.10 11.54 -13.02
N GLU A 94 20.80 12.54 -12.19
CA GLU A 94 19.44 13.06 -12.01
C GLU A 94 19.27 14.57 -12.31
N PRO A 95 18.08 15.00 -12.77
CA PRO A 95 17.76 16.40 -13.03
C PRO A 95 17.60 17.25 -11.75
N PRO A 96 17.76 18.59 -11.85
CA PRO A 96 17.92 19.51 -10.71
C PRO A 96 16.69 19.74 -9.82
N TYR A 97 15.56 19.06 -10.07
CA TYR A 97 14.29 19.25 -9.33
C TYR A 97 14.00 18.14 -8.31
N GLN A 98 14.93 17.21 -8.09
CA GLN A 98 14.73 16.05 -7.22
C GLN A 98 15.00 16.38 -5.75
N SER A 99 14.16 15.84 -4.85
CA SER A 99 14.18 16.04 -3.38
C SER A 99 15.60 15.95 -2.77
N SER A 100 15.87 16.79 -1.76
CA SER A 100 17.13 16.75 -1.00
C SER A 100 17.24 15.54 -0.05
N ILE A 101 16.14 14.82 0.16
CA ILE A 101 16.06 13.57 0.94
C ILE A 101 15.77 12.43 -0.03
N LYS A 102 16.63 11.41 -0.02
CA LYS A 102 16.38 10.13 -0.70
C LYS A 102 16.12 9.04 0.32
N ILE A 103 14.98 8.38 0.14
CA ILE A 103 14.62 7.15 0.83
C ILE A 103 14.52 6.03 -0.21
N LYS A 104 14.74 4.80 0.23
CA LYS A 104 14.57 3.61 -0.60
C LYS A 104 13.57 2.67 0.07
N PRO A 105 12.80 1.91 -0.73
CA PRO A 105 11.90 0.91 -0.20
C PRO A 105 12.73 -0.19 0.44
N ARG A 106 12.56 -0.37 1.75
CA ARG A 106 13.18 -1.44 2.51
C ARG A 106 12.40 -2.75 2.36
N GLY A 107 11.09 -2.65 2.24
CA GLY A 107 10.21 -3.78 2.05
C GLY A 107 8.75 -3.47 2.37
N PHE A 108 7.92 -4.48 2.24
CA PHE A 108 6.48 -4.37 2.45
C PHE A 108 6.00 -5.48 3.37
N VAL A 109 5.09 -5.12 4.28
CA VAL A 109 4.43 -6.07 5.18
C VAL A 109 2.95 -6.04 4.87
N VAL A 110 2.40 -7.20 4.50
CA VAL A 110 1.00 -7.36 4.13
C VAL A 110 0.28 -8.15 5.20
N PHE A 111 -0.88 -7.65 5.58
CA PHE A 111 -1.83 -8.39 6.38
C PHE A 111 -3.14 -8.56 5.61
N ARG A 112 -3.69 -9.76 5.64
CA ARG A 112 -5.01 -10.09 5.09
C ARG A 112 -6.02 -10.14 6.22
N GLN A 113 -7.19 -9.56 6.01
CA GLN A 113 -8.31 -9.69 6.92
C GLN A 113 -9.12 -10.94 6.62
N ASP A 114 -9.41 -11.72 7.66
CA ASP A 114 -10.36 -12.82 7.62
C ASP A 114 -11.68 -12.31 8.24
N PRO A 115 -12.72 -12.07 7.41
CA PRO A 115 -14.01 -11.59 7.90
C PRO A 115 -14.78 -12.65 8.71
N GLU A 116 -14.54 -13.94 8.48
CA GLU A 116 -15.21 -15.02 9.21
C GLU A 116 -14.66 -15.14 10.62
N GLN A 117 -13.33 -15.13 10.75
CA GLN A 117 -12.64 -15.21 12.04
C GLN A 117 -12.52 -13.85 12.74
N LYS A 118 -12.78 -12.75 12.03
CA LYS A 118 -12.58 -11.37 12.50
C LYS A 118 -11.17 -11.14 13.03
N ILE A 119 -10.17 -11.61 12.28
CA ILE A 119 -8.75 -11.41 12.59
C ILE A 119 -8.02 -10.85 11.37
N THR A 120 -6.88 -10.22 11.62
CA THR A 120 -5.95 -9.74 10.60
C THR A 120 -4.65 -10.53 10.70
N SER A 121 -4.27 -11.28 9.67
CA SER A 121 -3.10 -12.17 9.69
C SER A 121 -2.04 -11.76 8.70
N TYR A 122 -0.78 -11.87 9.11
CA TYR A 122 0.36 -11.61 8.24
C TYR A 122 0.40 -12.62 7.07
N THR A 123 0.69 -12.14 5.86
CA THR A 123 0.86 -13.00 4.68
C THR A 123 2.03 -12.54 3.81
N ARG A 124 2.65 -13.50 3.12
CA ARG A 124 3.61 -13.29 2.01
C ARG A 124 3.06 -13.77 0.67
N ASP A 125 1.79 -14.14 0.67
CA ASP A 125 1.11 -14.68 -0.48
C ASP A 125 -0.29 -14.07 -0.61
N ILE A 126 -0.46 -13.28 -1.66
CA ILE A 126 -1.75 -12.73 -2.08
C ILE A 126 -2.28 -13.44 -3.34
N GLY A 127 -1.65 -14.55 -3.75
CA GLY A 127 -2.05 -15.36 -4.89
C GLY A 127 -1.84 -14.65 -6.22
N ASP A 128 -2.87 -14.67 -7.07
CA ASP A 128 -2.86 -14.03 -8.39
C ASP A 128 -2.94 -12.49 -8.33
N LEU A 129 -3.05 -11.90 -7.14
CA LEU A 129 -3.28 -10.46 -7.01
C LEU A 129 -2.00 -9.64 -7.22
N CYS A 130 -2.20 -8.41 -7.69
CA CYS A 130 -1.23 -7.32 -7.70
C CYS A 130 -1.81 -6.11 -6.97
N ILE A 131 -1.06 -5.57 -6.01
CA ILE A 131 -1.45 -4.36 -5.29
C ILE A 131 -0.65 -3.18 -5.83
N PHE A 132 -1.31 -2.05 -6.06
CA PHE A 132 -0.70 -0.81 -6.56
C PHE A 132 -0.75 0.26 -5.47
N LEU A 133 0.41 0.78 -5.11
CA LEU A 133 0.58 1.82 -4.10
C LEU A 133 1.23 3.07 -4.73
N GLY A 134 0.61 4.23 -4.54
CA GLY A 134 1.12 5.50 -5.07
C GLY A 134 0.85 6.65 -4.10
N CYS A 135 1.02 7.88 -4.58
CA CYS A 135 0.56 9.06 -3.85
C CYS A 135 -0.99 9.15 -3.80
N ASN A 136 -1.67 8.42 -4.69
CA ASN A 136 -3.11 8.34 -4.79
C ASN A 136 -3.70 7.10 -4.07
N GLU A 137 -4.99 6.86 -4.27
CA GLU A 137 -5.69 5.71 -3.69
C GLU A 137 -5.06 4.39 -4.16
N ALA A 138 -4.73 3.54 -3.19
CA ALA A 138 -4.21 2.21 -3.45
C ALA A 138 -5.32 1.29 -3.98
N PHE A 139 -5.00 0.45 -4.96
CA PHE A 139 -5.95 -0.49 -5.55
C PHE A 139 -5.32 -1.86 -5.80
N CYS A 140 -6.16 -2.84 -6.08
CA CYS A 140 -5.75 -4.23 -6.32
C CYS A 140 -6.45 -4.78 -7.56
N VAL A 141 -5.71 -5.57 -8.34
CA VAL A 141 -6.19 -6.22 -9.57
C VAL A 141 -5.74 -7.68 -9.61
N SER A 142 -6.41 -8.50 -10.43
CA SER A 142 -5.93 -9.84 -10.79
C SER A 142 -4.82 -9.73 -11.83
N ALA A 143 -3.68 -10.38 -11.60
CA ALA A 143 -2.58 -10.42 -12.57
C ALA A 143 -2.99 -11.16 -13.85
N THR A 144 -3.88 -12.15 -13.74
CA THR A 144 -4.41 -12.90 -14.89
C THR A 144 -5.16 -12.01 -15.88
N GLU A 145 -5.80 -10.94 -15.43
CA GLU A 145 -6.52 -9.99 -16.29
C GLU A 145 -5.58 -9.07 -17.10
N TYR A 146 -4.33 -8.89 -16.67
CA TYR A 146 -3.39 -7.92 -17.24
C TYR A 146 -2.05 -8.58 -17.61
N PRO A 147 -1.88 -9.00 -18.88
CA PRO A 147 -0.64 -9.60 -19.35
C PRO A 147 0.58 -8.72 -19.05
N GLY A 148 1.57 -9.28 -18.38
CA GLY A 148 2.81 -8.58 -18.01
C GLY A 148 2.94 -8.29 -16.51
N LEU A 149 1.82 -8.29 -15.77
CA LEU A 149 1.88 -8.22 -14.30
C LEU A 149 2.48 -9.49 -13.71
N LYS A 150 3.17 -9.33 -12.58
CA LYS A 150 3.74 -10.42 -11.81
C LYS A 150 2.80 -10.71 -10.63
N PRO A 151 2.16 -11.89 -10.56
CA PRO A 151 1.30 -12.24 -9.44
C PRO A 151 2.09 -12.20 -8.13
N ASN A 152 1.37 -12.11 -7.01
CA ASN A 152 1.93 -12.01 -5.67
C ASN A 152 2.96 -10.86 -5.51
N SER A 153 2.64 -9.71 -6.08
CA SER A 153 3.54 -8.54 -6.10
C SER A 153 2.85 -7.24 -5.73
N ILE A 154 3.63 -6.29 -5.20
CA ILE A 154 3.20 -4.92 -4.91
C ILE A 154 3.94 -3.98 -5.85
N TYR A 155 3.21 -3.28 -6.70
CA TYR A 155 3.73 -2.21 -7.55
C TYR A 155 3.66 -0.90 -6.78
N PHE A 156 4.75 -0.14 -6.79
CA PHE A 156 4.84 1.08 -6.01
C PHE A 156 5.42 2.24 -6.82
N THR A 157 4.98 3.44 -6.46
CA THR A 157 5.48 4.71 -6.99
C THR A 157 5.48 5.77 -5.88
N ASP A 158 6.57 6.50 -5.73
CA ASP A 158 6.62 7.67 -4.85
C ASP A 158 7.72 8.65 -5.31
N LEU A 159 7.52 9.93 -5.02
CA LEU A 159 8.41 11.03 -5.40
C LEU A 159 9.87 10.80 -4.96
N GLN A 160 10.06 10.16 -3.80
CA GLN A 160 11.37 9.94 -3.20
C GLN A 160 11.95 8.58 -3.55
N THR A 161 11.11 7.54 -3.65
CA THR A 161 11.57 6.15 -3.91
C THR A 161 11.60 5.75 -5.38
N GLY A 162 10.92 6.48 -6.28
CA GLY A 162 10.83 6.16 -7.69
C GLY A 162 9.76 5.12 -8.00
N PHE A 163 10.01 4.27 -9.01
CA PHE A 163 9.06 3.28 -9.54
C PHE A 163 9.64 1.87 -9.43
N GLY A 164 8.87 0.94 -8.90
CA GLY A 164 9.31 -0.44 -8.74
C GLY A 164 8.17 -1.41 -8.51
N PHE A 165 8.52 -2.68 -8.39
CA PHE A 165 7.63 -3.69 -7.83
C PHE A 165 8.37 -4.56 -6.82
N TYR A 166 7.63 -5.05 -5.84
CA TYR A 166 8.11 -5.88 -4.76
C TYR A 166 7.48 -7.26 -4.85
N GLN A 167 8.30 -8.29 -4.89
CA GLN A 167 7.83 -9.67 -4.92
C GLN A 167 7.74 -10.22 -3.49
N LEU A 168 6.52 -10.55 -3.04
CA LEU A 168 6.25 -10.90 -1.63
C LEU A 168 6.88 -12.22 -1.20
N SER A 169 6.96 -13.19 -2.11
CA SER A 169 7.53 -14.51 -1.83
C SER A 169 9.05 -14.48 -1.58
N SER A 170 9.78 -13.70 -2.37
CA SER A 170 11.24 -13.57 -2.31
C SER A 170 11.71 -12.41 -1.43
N ASN A 171 10.83 -11.49 -1.04
CA ASN A 171 11.16 -10.31 -0.26
C ASN A 171 12.17 -9.41 -0.99
N THR A 172 11.99 -9.25 -2.31
CA THR A 172 12.90 -8.51 -3.20
C THR A 172 12.22 -7.35 -3.89
N VAL A 173 12.92 -6.21 -3.95
CA VAL A 173 12.55 -5.03 -4.74
C VAL A 173 13.16 -5.17 -6.14
N HIS A 174 12.37 -4.83 -7.16
CA HIS A 174 12.78 -4.77 -8.54
C HIS A 174 12.43 -3.40 -9.14
N ASP A 175 13.39 -2.78 -9.81
CA ASP A 175 13.13 -1.54 -10.54
C ASP A 175 12.28 -1.82 -11.79
N VAL A 176 11.36 -0.90 -12.10
CA VAL A 176 10.66 -0.95 -13.40
C VAL A 176 11.59 -0.39 -14.47
N ILE A 177 11.97 -1.23 -15.43
CA ILE A 177 12.83 -0.84 -16.55
C ILE A 177 12.04 0.09 -17.47
N ASN A 178 12.60 1.27 -17.77
CA ASN A 178 11.99 2.35 -18.57
C ASN A 178 10.85 3.10 -17.85
N PRO A 179 11.16 3.94 -16.84
CA PRO A 179 10.14 4.80 -16.26
C PRO A 179 9.54 5.73 -17.31
N PRO A 180 8.23 6.05 -17.23
CA PRO A 180 7.59 6.96 -18.18
C PRO A 180 8.34 8.31 -18.19
N PRO A 181 8.66 8.86 -19.39
CA PRO A 181 9.66 9.93 -19.52
C PRO A 181 9.32 11.27 -18.84
N PHE A 182 8.14 11.43 -18.23
CA PHE A 182 7.72 12.68 -17.58
C PHE A 182 6.69 12.44 -16.47
N SER A 183 6.92 11.47 -15.57
CA SER A 183 6.00 11.26 -14.44
C SER A 183 6.19 12.35 -13.38
N CYS A 184 5.63 13.53 -13.60
CA CYS A 184 5.46 14.54 -12.53
C CYS A 184 4.39 14.10 -11.51
N CYS A 185 3.54 13.16 -11.88
CA CYS A 185 2.53 12.55 -11.03
C CYS A 185 2.96 11.10 -10.74
N TYR A 186 3.33 10.82 -9.49
CA TYR A 186 3.68 9.49 -8.99
C TYR A 186 2.40 8.79 -8.55
N ASP A 187 1.45 8.69 -9.49
CA ASP A 187 0.11 8.17 -9.27
C ASP A 187 -0.13 6.96 -10.17
N TRP A 188 -0.75 5.92 -9.63
CA TRP A 188 -1.22 4.80 -10.43
C TRP A 188 -2.66 5.04 -10.86
N LEU A 189 -2.96 5.00 -12.15
CA LEU A 189 -4.34 5.04 -12.59
C LEU A 189 -4.93 3.63 -12.51
N ALA A 190 -5.97 3.48 -11.69
CA ALA A 190 -6.77 2.26 -11.69
C ALA A 190 -7.33 2.02 -13.10
N PRO A 191 -7.36 0.76 -13.59
CA PRO A 191 -7.94 0.46 -14.89
C PRO A 191 -9.40 0.93 -14.94
N LEU A 192 -9.76 1.63 -16.02
CA LEU A 192 -11.13 2.04 -16.25
C LEU A 192 -11.97 0.79 -16.55
N GLN A 193 -13.06 0.60 -15.79
CA GLN A 193 -14.07 -0.43 -16.04
C GLN A 193 -15.06 0.03 -17.11
#